data_AF-A0A387H3V3-F1
#
_entry.id   AF-A0A387H3V3-F1
#
_cell.length_a   1.000
_cell.length_b   1.000
_cell.length_c   1.000
_cell.angle_alpha   90.00
_cell.angle_beta   90.00
_cell.angle_gamma   90.00
#
_symmetry.space_group_name_H-M   'P 1'
#
loop_
_entity.id
_entity.type
_entity.pdbx_description
1 polymer ?
#
loop_
_entity_poly.entity_id
_entity_poly.type
_entity_poly.pdbx_seq_one_letter_code
_entity_poly.pdbx_strand_id
1 'polypeptide(L)'
;MTRDHTSHGKWSEAGVPKKGWSCVGIEDLGEPSQLCEMCESVTIRYVHYMEHGQTTEALAVDCVCAEHMEEDYVRPKERERGLRSLAKRRRTWAERSWKRSAKGNDYINTEGYNLTVFPKNAGFGVVVTNRKNGATRSGNKEFASVEEARAGALSALVWAKTHLQSE
;
A
#
# COMPACT_ATOMS: atom_id res chain seq x y z
N MET A 1 -24.87 10.97 8.78
CA MET A 1 -25.42 11.29 7.44
C MET A 1 -24.65 10.45 6.44
N THR A 2 -25.27 9.41 5.90
CA THR A 2 -24.73 8.69 4.73
C THR A 2 -24.72 9.69 3.58
N ARG A 3 -23.54 10.18 3.18
CA ARG A 3 -23.42 11.00 1.97
C ARG A 3 -23.86 10.10 0.81
N ASP A 4 -24.94 10.44 0.13
CA ASP A 4 -25.32 9.76 -1.10
C ASP A 4 -24.22 10.05 -2.13
N HIS A 5 -23.37 9.06 -2.38
CA HIS A 5 -22.25 9.23 -3.30
C HIS A 5 -22.72 9.28 -4.76
N THR A 6 -23.92 8.77 -5.05
CA THR A 6 -24.39 8.49 -6.41
C THR A 6 -25.28 9.58 -7.00
N SER A 7 -25.58 10.64 -6.26
CA SER A 7 -26.48 11.72 -6.68
C SER A 7 -25.79 13.03 -7.11
N HIS A 8 -24.46 13.11 -7.06
CA HIS A 8 -23.70 14.35 -7.31
C HIS A 8 -22.40 14.11 -8.09
N GLY A 9 -21.77 15.20 -8.55
CA GLY A 9 -20.55 15.18 -9.34
C GLY A 9 -20.73 14.44 -10.66
N LYS A 10 -19.70 13.74 -11.10
CA LYS A 10 -19.71 12.93 -12.33
C LYS A 10 -20.72 11.81 -12.31
N TRP A 11 -21.30 11.41 -11.17
CA TRP A 11 -22.46 10.50 -11.17
C TRP A 11 -23.68 11.09 -11.88
N SER A 12 -23.84 12.40 -11.86
CA SER A 12 -24.97 13.10 -12.50
C SER A 12 -24.71 13.54 -13.95
N GLU A 13 -23.45 13.48 -14.41
CA GLU A 13 -23.07 13.91 -15.75
C GLU A 13 -23.48 12.91 -16.83
N ALA A 14 -24.11 13.40 -17.90
CA ALA A 14 -24.40 12.60 -19.08
C ALA A 14 -23.10 12.21 -19.81
N GLY A 15 -23.01 10.97 -20.27
CA GLY A 15 -21.85 10.47 -21.01
C GLY A 15 -20.71 9.92 -20.14
N VAL A 16 -20.71 10.17 -18.82
CA VAL A 16 -19.76 9.51 -17.91
C VAL A 16 -20.28 8.10 -17.56
N PRO A 17 -19.51 7.03 -17.83
CA PRO A 17 -19.89 5.67 -17.46
C PRO A 17 -20.08 5.54 -15.95
N LYS A 18 -21.15 4.89 -15.52
CA LYS A 18 -21.46 4.71 -14.09
C LYS A 18 -20.91 3.40 -13.55
N LYS A 19 -20.73 2.41 -14.43
CA LYS A 19 -20.38 1.01 -14.17
C LYS A 19 -19.31 0.54 -15.15
N GLY A 20 -18.76 -0.65 -14.94
CA GLY A 20 -17.78 -1.26 -15.84
C GLY A 20 -16.35 -0.74 -15.71
N TRP A 21 -16.05 -0.02 -14.63
CA TRP A 21 -14.70 0.47 -14.36
C TRP A 21 -13.83 -0.62 -13.75
N SER A 22 -12.51 -0.47 -13.88
CA SER A 22 -11.51 -1.37 -13.30
C SER A 22 -10.53 -0.58 -12.43
N CYS A 23 -10.22 -1.08 -11.24
CA CYS A 23 -9.20 -0.50 -10.38
C CYS A 23 -7.81 -0.92 -10.86
N VAL A 24 -6.98 0.06 -11.21
CA VAL A 24 -5.61 -0.14 -11.72
C VAL A 24 -4.52 0.18 -10.69
N GLY A 25 -4.90 0.81 -9.57
CA GLY A 25 -3.97 1.13 -8.51
C GLY A 25 -4.67 1.65 -7.27
N ILE A 26 -3.98 1.57 -6.14
CA ILE A 26 -4.40 2.18 -4.88
C ILE A 26 -3.23 2.91 -4.22
N GLU A 27 -3.51 4.02 -3.56
CA GLU A 27 -2.51 4.84 -2.86
C GLU A 27 -3.01 5.32 -1.50
N ASP A 28 -2.11 5.44 -0.52
CA ASP A 28 -2.36 6.15 0.74
C ASP A 28 -1.61 7.49 0.71
N LEU A 29 -2.34 8.59 0.58
CA LEU A 29 -1.80 9.96 0.53
C LEU A 29 -1.25 10.42 1.91
N GLY A 30 -1.38 9.61 2.96
CA GLY A 30 -0.95 9.93 4.33
C GLY A 30 -1.97 10.73 5.12
N GLU A 31 -2.69 11.63 4.46
CA GLU A 31 -3.80 12.42 5.01
C GLU A 31 -4.90 12.67 3.95
N PRO A 32 -6.13 13.05 4.33
CA PRO A 32 -7.16 13.41 3.36
C PRO A 32 -6.78 14.71 2.64
N SER A 33 -6.38 14.62 1.36
CA SER A 33 -5.81 15.75 0.62
C SER A 33 -6.31 15.90 -0.81
N GLN A 34 -7.03 14.92 -1.38
CA GLN A 34 -7.57 14.98 -2.73
C GLN A 34 -9.10 14.91 -2.71
N LEU A 35 -9.81 15.58 -3.61
CA LEU A 35 -11.27 15.41 -3.74
C LEU A 35 -11.56 14.16 -4.58
N CYS A 36 -12.51 13.32 -4.18
CA CYS A 36 -12.97 12.20 -5.00
C CYS A 36 -13.51 12.72 -6.34
N GLU A 37 -12.93 12.27 -7.44
CA GLU A 37 -13.24 12.80 -8.77
C GLU A 37 -14.57 12.29 -9.35
N MET A 38 -15.21 11.30 -8.70
CA MET A 38 -16.50 10.78 -9.17
C MET A 38 -17.69 11.45 -8.46
N CYS A 39 -17.69 11.48 -7.11
CA CYS A 39 -18.77 12.12 -6.36
C CYS A 39 -18.52 13.59 -6.03
N GLU A 40 -17.28 14.07 -6.18
CA GLU A 40 -16.88 15.47 -5.98
C GLU A 40 -17.28 16.07 -4.63
N SER A 41 -17.46 15.22 -3.61
CA SER A 41 -18.05 15.62 -2.32
C SER A 41 -17.25 15.17 -1.10
N VAL A 42 -16.25 14.31 -1.29
CA VAL A 42 -15.45 13.76 -0.19
C VAL A 42 -13.96 13.98 -0.46
N THR A 43 -13.25 14.55 0.51
CA THR A 43 -11.78 14.58 0.49
C THR A 43 -11.25 13.21 0.93
N ILE A 44 -10.49 12.56 0.06
CA ILE A 44 -9.99 11.20 0.18
C ILE A 44 -8.53 11.18 0.61
N ARG A 45 -8.20 10.15 1.38
CA ARG A 45 -6.83 9.77 1.78
C ARG A 45 -6.38 8.50 1.06
N TYR A 46 -7.25 7.51 1.01
CA TYR A 46 -6.99 6.25 0.33
C TYR A 46 -7.64 6.35 -1.05
N VAL A 47 -6.81 6.39 -2.08
CA VAL A 47 -7.23 6.63 -3.45
C VAL A 47 -7.37 5.30 -4.17
N HIS A 48 -8.47 5.14 -4.89
CA HIS A 48 -8.67 4.10 -5.89
C HIS A 48 -8.54 4.74 -7.28
N TYR A 49 -7.55 4.31 -8.06
CA TYR A 49 -7.40 4.75 -9.45
C TYR A 49 -8.24 3.83 -10.35
N MET A 50 -9.20 4.43 -11.04
CA MET A 50 -10.27 3.74 -11.77
C MET A 50 -10.20 4.06 -13.25
N GLU A 51 -10.12 3.05 -14.10
CA GLU A 51 -10.12 3.20 -15.56
C GLU A 51 -11.38 2.60 -16.19
N HIS A 52 -11.84 3.20 -17.29
CA HIS A 52 -12.92 2.68 -18.12
C HIS A 52 -12.54 2.84 -19.59
N GLY A 53 -12.87 1.87 -20.44
CA GLY A 53 -12.51 1.89 -21.86
C GLY A 53 -13.15 3.02 -22.70
N GLN A 54 -13.97 3.88 -22.08
CA GLN A 54 -14.60 5.04 -22.71
C GLN A 54 -14.02 6.37 -22.22
N THR A 55 -13.09 6.34 -21.26
CA THR A 55 -12.40 7.52 -20.74
C THR A 55 -10.92 7.45 -21.07
N THR A 56 -10.30 8.61 -21.31
CA THR A 56 -8.86 8.70 -21.64
C THR A 56 -7.97 8.70 -20.41
N GLU A 57 -8.52 9.08 -19.26
CA GLU A 57 -7.79 9.21 -18.00
C GLU A 57 -8.45 8.39 -16.90
N ALA A 58 -7.65 7.90 -15.97
CA ALA A 58 -8.12 7.25 -14.76
C ALA A 58 -8.70 8.27 -13.79
N LEU A 59 -9.75 7.91 -13.07
CA LEU A 59 -10.31 8.71 -11.98
C LEU A 59 -9.76 8.26 -10.63
N ALA A 60 -9.34 9.21 -9.81
CA ALA A 60 -8.98 9.04 -8.41
C ALA A 60 -10.22 9.20 -7.52
N VAL A 61 -10.70 8.08 -6.98
CA VAL A 61 -11.97 8.04 -6.25
C VAL A 61 -11.82 7.43 -4.87
N ASP A 62 -12.85 7.61 -4.04
CA ASP A 62 -12.96 6.97 -2.74
C ASP A 62 -13.41 5.50 -2.86
N CYS A 63 -13.30 4.74 -1.76
CA CYS A 63 -13.71 3.34 -1.73
C CYS A 63 -15.19 3.14 -2.12
N VAL A 64 -16.09 4.02 -1.68
CA VAL A 64 -17.53 3.86 -1.99
C VAL A 64 -17.79 4.07 -3.47
N CYS A 65 -17.23 5.11 -4.10
CA CYS A 65 -17.36 5.26 -5.55
C CYS A 65 -16.76 4.09 -6.31
N ALA A 66 -15.59 3.58 -5.90
CA ALA A 66 -14.97 2.40 -6.52
C ALA A 66 -15.90 1.17 -6.47
N GLU A 67 -16.58 0.92 -5.34
CA GLU A 67 -17.56 -0.16 -5.23
C GLU A 67 -18.68 -0.06 -6.26
N HIS A 68 -19.24 1.14 -6.41
CA HIS A 68 -20.30 1.37 -7.37
C HIS A 68 -19.79 1.31 -8.81
N MET A 69 -18.59 1.80 -9.10
CA MET A 69 -18.00 1.85 -10.44
C MET A 69 -17.58 0.47 -10.96
N GLU A 70 -17.05 -0.40 -10.09
CA GLU A 70 -16.66 -1.80 -10.41
C GLU A 70 -17.82 -2.80 -10.31
N GLU A 71 -18.93 -2.42 -9.66
CA GLU A 71 -20.00 -3.34 -9.25
C GLU A 71 -19.53 -4.44 -8.28
N ASP A 72 -18.51 -4.12 -7.48
CA ASP A 72 -17.93 -5.00 -6.47
C ASP A 72 -17.89 -4.31 -5.11
N TYR A 73 -18.71 -4.79 -4.18
CA TYR A 73 -18.85 -4.22 -2.83
C TYR A 73 -17.88 -4.84 -1.79
N VAL A 74 -16.94 -5.67 -2.25
CA VAL A 74 -15.99 -6.43 -1.43
C VAL A 74 -14.55 -6.01 -1.74
N ARG A 75 -14.09 -6.18 -2.98
CA ARG A 75 -12.68 -5.99 -3.35
C ARG A 75 -12.13 -4.59 -3.07
N PRO A 76 -12.85 -3.47 -3.33
CA PRO A 76 -12.39 -2.14 -2.95
C PRO A 76 -12.09 -2.03 -1.45
N LYS A 77 -12.98 -2.55 -0.60
CA LYS A 77 -12.79 -2.55 0.87
C LYS A 77 -11.58 -3.37 1.28
N GLU A 78 -11.33 -4.51 0.63
CA GLU A 78 -10.18 -5.35 0.95
C GLU A 78 -8.86 -4.66 0.60
N ARG A 79 -8.80 -4.01 -0.56
CA ARG A 79 -7.67 -3.19 -1.02
C ARG A 79 -7.40 -2.05 -0.03
N GLU A 80 -8.41 -1.26 0.33
CA GLU A 80 -8.27 -0.15 1.27
C GLU A 80 -7.89 -0.64 2.68
N ARG A 81 -8.48 -1.74 3.15
CA ARG A 81 -8.13 -2.39 4.43
C ARG A 81 -6.64 -2.75 4.48
N GLY A 82 -6.08 -3.21 3.35
CA GLY A 82 -4.64 -3.45 3.19
C GLY A 82 -3.81 -2.20 3.45
N LEU A 83 -4.15 -1.08 2.80
CA LEU A 83 -3.48 0.21 3.00
C LEU A 83 -3.60 0.73 4.44
N ARG A 84 -4.80 0.70 5.02
CA ARG A 84 -5.05 1.10 6.41
C ARG A 84 -4.22 0.30 7.40
N SER A 85 -4.15 -1.02 7.19
CA SER A 85 -3.34 -1.92 8.02
C SER A 85 -1.85 -1.57 7.89
N LEU A 86 -1.36 -1.36 6.67
CA LEU A 86 0.02 -0.95 6.42
C LEU A 86 0.35 0.41 7.05
N ALA A 87 -0.52 1.40 6.92
CA ALA A 87 -0.36 2.72 7.52
C ALA A 87 -0.30 2.66 9.06
N LYS A 88 -1.19 1.85 9.67
CA LYS A 88 -1.13 1.58 11.11
C LYS A 88 0.19 0.94 11.50
N ARG A 89 0.65 -0.06 10.73
CA ARG A 89 1.93 -0.73 10.97
C ARG A 89 3.12 0.22 10.83
N ARG A 90 3.14 1.12 9.84
CA ARG A 90 4.24 2.10 9.67
C ARG A 90 4.47 2.92 10.94
N ARG A 91 3.40 3.34 11.62
CA ARG A 91 3.48 4.10 12.89
C ARG A 91 4.17 3.31 13.99
N THR A 92 3.75 2.07 14.23
CA THR A 92 4.32 1.24 15.30
C THR A 92 5.60 0.51 14.89
N TRP A 93 5.93 0.47 13.60
CA TRP A 93 7.11 -0.20 13.08
C TRP A 93 8.41 0.47 13.54
N ALA A 94 8.41 1.82 13.59
CA ALA A 94 9.55 2.60 14.07
C ALA A 94 9.89 2.28 15.54
N GLU A 95 8.91 1.90 16.35
CA GLU A 95 9.05 1.59 17.77
C GLU A 95 9.54 0.15 18.03
N ARG A 96 9.63 -0.68 16.99
CA ARG A 96 10.02 -2.09 17.15
C ARG A 96 11.46 -2.20 17.60
N SER A 97 11.72 -3.08 18.55
CA SER A 97 13.07 -3.36 19.04
C SER A 97 13.86 -4.19 18.02
N TRP A 98 14.83 -3.56 17.38
CA TRP A 98 15.81 -4.22 16.52
C TRP A 98 16.93 -4.83 17.37
N LYS A 99 17.40 -6.01 16.98
CA LYS A 99 18.54 -6.70 17.61
C LYS A 99 19.78 -6.49 16.76
N ARG A 100 20.96 -6.64 17.38
CA ARG A 100 22.23 -6.60 16.68
C ARG A 100 22.79 -8.01 16.52
N SER A 101 23.20 -8.35 15.31
CA SER A 101 23.83 -9.65 15.00
C SER A 101 25.31 -9.65 15.41
N ALA A 102 25.93 -10.84 15.46
CA ALA A 102 27.37 -10.98 15.71
C ALA A 102 28.24 -10.23 14.67
N LYS A 103 27.73 -10.04 13.45
CA LYS A 103 28.39 -9.26 12.39
C LYS A 103 28.13 -7.75 12.48
N GLY A 104 27.46 -7.28 13.54
CA GLY A 104 27.16 -5.87 13.76
C GLY A 104 25.95 -5.33 13.00
N ASN A 105 25.26 -6.15 12.20
CA ASN A 105 24.06 -5.77 11.44
C ASN A 105 22.81 -5.77 12.31
N ASP A 106 21.93 -4.79 12.08
CA ASP A 106 20.63 -4.74 12.71
C ASP A 106 19.67 -5.73 12.06
N TYR A 107 18.87 -6.41 12.87
CA TYR A 107 17.85 -7.31 12.36
C TYR A 107 16.61 -7.36 13.25
N ILE A 108 15.50 -7.79 12.67
CA ILE A 108 14.28 -8.14 13.40
C ILE A 108 13.71 -9.45 12.84
N ASN A 109 13.27 -10.33 13.75
CA ASN A 109 12.51 -11.52 13.40
C ASN A 109 11.02 -11.24 13.63
N THR A 110 10.20 -11.39 12.60
CA THR A 110 8.76 -11.13 12.68
C THR A 110 8.01 -11.92 11.61
N GLU A 111 6.82 -12.43 11.94
CA GLU A 111 5.92 -13.10 10.98
C GLU A 111 6.58 -14.24 10.17
N GLY A 112 7.52 -14.97 10.76
CA GLY A 112 8.25 -16.05 10.07
C GLY A 112 9.42 -15.59 9.20
N TYR A 113 9.71 -14.29 9.15
CA TYR A 113 10.82 -13.72 8.39
C TYR A 113 11.91 -13.13 9.30
N ASN A 114 13.13 -13.12 8.81
CA ASN A 114 14.24 -12.32 9.33
C ASN A 114 14.47 -11.16 8.35
N LEU A 115 14.44 -9.93 8.87
CA LEU A 115 14.78 -8.72 8.12
C LEU A 115 16.10 -8.22 8.66
N THR A 116 17.12 -8.11 7.81
CA THR A 116 18.45 -7.62 8.20
C THR A 116 18.79 -6.37 7.40
N VAL A 117 19.21 -5.32 8.11
CA VAL A 117 19.82 -4.11 7.55
C VAL A 117 21.32 -4.33 7.48
N PHE A 118 21.93 -4.08 6.32
CA PHE A 118 23.35 -4.28 6.11
C PHE A 118 23.98 -3.10 5.37
N PRO A 119 25.25 -2.75 5.63
CA PRO A 119 25.92 -1.68 4.93
C PRO A 119 26.20 -2.04 3.47
N LYS A 120 26.14 -1.05 2.58
CA LYS A 120 26.56 -1.11 1.17
C LYS A 120 27.69 -0.10 0.92
N ASN A 121 28.20 -0.04 -0.33
CA ASN A 121 29.23 0.92 -0.75
C ASN A 121 28.81 2.37 -0.44
N ALA A 122 27.54 2.71 -0.67
CA ALA A 122 26.93 3.95 -0.24
C ALA A 122 25.61 3.63 0.49
N GLY A 123 25.57 3.91 1.79
CA GLY A 123 24.37 3.72 2.61
C GLY A 123 24.07 2.27 3.00
N PHE A 124 22.80 1.90 3.02
CA PHE A 124 22.30 0.66 3.61
C PHE A 124 21.31 -0.07 2.69
N GLY A 125 21.33 -1.40 2.77
CA GLY A 125 20.36 -2.28 2.13
C GLY A 125 19.53 -3.06 3.14
N VAL A 126 18.42 -3.64 2.67
CA VAL A 126 17.59 -4.58 3.44
C VAL A 126 17.55 -5.92 2.72
N VAL A 127 17.81 -6.98 3.47
CA VAL A 127 17.59 -8.36 3.05
C VAL A 127 16.49 -8.99 3.89
N VAL A 128 15.59 -9.72 3.23
CA VAL A 128 14.53 -10.50 3.86
C VAL A 128 14.78 -11.99 3.62
N THR A 129 14.73 -12.76 4.69
CA THR A 129 14.92 -14.22 4.67
C THR A 129 13.70 -14.90 5.27
N ASN A 130 13.10 -15.85 4.56
CA ASN A 130 12.09 -16.74 5.12
C ASN A 130 12.79 -17.73 6.07
N ARG A 131 12.37 -17.75 7.34
CA ARG A 131 13.05 -18.54 8.38
C ARG A 131 12.72 -20.04 8.34
N LYS A 132 11.68 -20.44 7.61
CA LYS A 132 11.28 -21.85 7.46
C LYS A 132 12.14 -22.57 6.42
N ASN A 133 12.40 -21.93 5.27
CA ASN A 133 13.10 -22.56 4.13
C ASN A 133 14.43 -21.87 3.76
N GLY A 134 14.80 -20.77 4.42
CA GLY A 134 16.04 -20.03 4.13
C GLY A 134 16.00 -19.17 2.85
N ALA A 135 14.88 -19.15 2.11
CA ALA A 135 14.77 -18.37 0.88
C ALA A 135 14.96 -16.88 1.17
N THR A 136 15.82 -16.23 0.40
CA THR A 136 16.31 -14.89 0.68
C THR A 136 16.13 -13.96 -0.52
N ARG A 137 15.78 -12.69 -0.27
CA ARG A 137 15.79 -11.62 -1.26
C ARG A 137 16.40 -10.36 -0.68
N SER A 138 17.37 -9.78 -1.41
CA SER A 138 17.84 -8.42 -1.15
C SER A 138 17.02 -7.42 -1.97
N GLY A 139 16.63 -6.32 -1.35
CA GLY A 139 16.06 -5.18 -2.08
C GLY A 139 17.14 -4.45 -2.90
N ASN A 140 16.72 -3.83 -4.00
CA ASN A 140 17.60 -2.98 -4.82
C ASN A 140 17.71 -1.55 -4.28
N LYS A 141 16.75 -1.12 -3.45
CA LYS A 141 16.74 0.21 -2.85
C LYS A 141 17.93 0.38 -1.89
N GLU A 142 18.56 1.54 -1.98
CA GLU A 142 19.60 2.01 -1.05
C GLU A 142 19.02 3.11 -0.17
N PHE A 143 19.36 3.06 1.10
CA PHE A 143 18.89 4.00 2.13
C PHE A 143 20.06 4.80 2.67
N ALA A 144 19.85 6.09 2.96
CA ALA A 144 20.92 6.95 3.41
C ALA A 144 21.37 6.64 4.84
N SER A 145 20.46 6.10 5.66
CA SER A 145 20.70 5.79 7.07
C SER A 145 20.15 4.42 7.49
N VAL A 146 20.60 3.96 8.66
CA VAL A 146 20.08 2.73 9.29
C VAL A 146 18.60 2.90 9.63
N GLU A 147 18.19 4.08 10.08
CA GLU A 147 16.82 4.41 10.45
C GLU A 147 15.89 4.32 9.22
N GLU A 148 16.32 4.87 8.09
CA GLU A 148 15.59 4.75 6.82
C GLU A 148 15.51 3.30 6.34
N ALA A 149 16.60 2.54 6.45
CA ALA A 149 16.60 1.12 6.09
C ALA A 149 15.69 0.29 6.99
N ARG A 150 15.69 0.55 8.31
CA ARG A 150 14.76 -0.07 9.26
C ARG A 150 13.32 0.25 8.89
N ALA A 151 12.99 1.50 8.56
CA ALA A 151 11.66 1.88 8.10
C ALA A 151 11.28 1.17 6.78
N GLY A 152 12.22 1.12 5.83
CA GLY A 152 12.08 0.45 4.54
C GLY A 152 11.90 -1.07 4.64
N ALA A 153 12.37 -1.69 5.72
CA ALA A 153 12.24 -3.13 5.93
C ALA A 153 10.78 -3.62 6.05
N LEU A 154 9.85 -2.75 6.44
CA LEU A 154 8.43 -3.09 6.42
C LEU A 154 7.94 -3.39 4.99
N SER A 155 8.40 -2.63 3.99
CA SER A 155 8.07 -2.90 2.59
C SER A 155 8.65 -4.24 2.13
N ALA A 156 9.88 -4.57 2.56
CA ALA A 156 10.50 -5.86 2.26
C ALA A 156 9.71 -7.04 2.86
N LEU A 157 9.19 -6.87 4.08
CA LEU A 157 8.32 -7.85 4.74
C LEU A 157 7.00 -8.05 3.98
N VAL A 158 6.33 -6.96 3.59
CA VAL A 158 5.07 -7.03 2.83
C VAL A 158 5.29 -7.77 1.51
N TRP A 159 6.37 -7.46 0.79
CA TRP A 159 6.74 -8.16 -0.44
C TRP A 159 7.05 -9.66 -0.19
N ALA A 160 7.80 -9.99 0.86
CA ALA A 160 8.16 -11.37 1.17
C ALA A 160 6.94 -12.22 1.52
N LYS A 161 5.93 -11.63 2.17
CA LYS A 161 4.67 -12.32 2.46
C LYS A 161 3.87 -12.67 1.22
N THR A 162 4.11 -12.04 0.08
CA THR A 162 3.41 -12.36 -1.18
C THR A 162 4.26 -13.15 -2.16
N HIS A 163 5.60 -13.10 -2.05
CA HIS A 163 6.51 -13.68 -3.05
C HIS A 163 7.53 -14.69 -2.50
N LEU A 164 7.71 -14.77 -1.18
CA LEU A 164 8.64 -15.71 -0.51
C LEU A 164 7.91 -16.63 0.46
N GLN A 165 6.67 -17.01 0.17
CA GLN A 165 6.00 -18.04 0.96
C GLN A 165 6.62 -19.41 0.64
N SER A 166 6.66 -20.29 1.64
CA SER A 166 6.78 -21.73 1.36
C SER A 166 5.39 -22.22 0.98
N GLU A 167 5.28 -23.03 -0.07
CA GLU A 167 4.13 -23.94 -0.18
C GLU A 167 3.91 -24.73 1.13
#